data_AF-A0A699VJU8-F1
#
_entry.id   AF-A0A699VJU8-F1
#
_cell.length_a   1.000
_cell.length_b   1.000
_cell.length_c   1.000
_cell.angle_alpha   90.00
_cell.angle_beta   90.00
_cell.angle_gamma   90.00
#
_symmetry.space_group_name_H-M   'P 1'
#
loop_
_entity.id
_entity.type
_entity.pdbx_description
1 polymer ?
#
loop_
_entity_poly.entity_id
_entity_poly.type
_entity_poly.pdbx_seq_one_letter_code
_entity_poly.pdbx_strand_id
1 'polypeptide(L)'
;RINLESQFPKQLASYENEDLERIVTYEKIKRVVWDYGSKKSSGPDGFTFEFYRRYWKLIDQDVDAKVIKDFRPISLIGSVYKSVVKILANRLSLVISDLISHVQSAFVANRQILDGPFILMSLFLGLNSRRSKL
;
A
#
# COMPACT_ATOMS: atom_id res chain seq x y z
N ARG A 1 -25.71 -24.68 0.40
CA ARG A 1 -25.12 -23.60 1.23
C ARG A 1 -23.62 -23.76 1.15
N ILE A 2 -22.92 -22.84 0.49
CA ILE A 2 -21.46 -22.91 0.34
C ILE A 2 -20.88 -22.51 1.69
N ASN A 3 -20.16 -23.43 2.34
CA ASN A 3 -19.49 -23.18 3.61
C ASN A 3 -18.32 -22.22 3.34
N LEU A 4 -18.44 -20.98 3.84
CA LEU A 4 -17.42 -19.93 3.75
C LEU A 4 -16.42 -20.00 4.92
N GLU A 5 -16.28 -21.14 5.60
CA GLU A 5 -15.08 -21.40 6.40
C GLU A 5 -13.90 -21.75 5.49
N SER A 6 -13.54 -20.82 4.59
CA SER A 6 -12.21 -20.83 4.02
C SER A 6 -11.26 -20.35 5.11
N GLN A 7 -10.71 -21.30 5.85
CA GLN A 7 -9.53 -21.09 6.68
C GLN A 7 -8.45 -20.55 5.75
N PHE A 8 -8.19 -19.23 5.80
CA PHE A 8 -7.15 -18.61 4.98
C PHE A 8 -5.83 -19.34 5.32
N PRO A 9 -5.23 -20.06 4.35
CA PRO A 9 -4.13 -20.99 4.65
C PRO A 9 -2.87 -20.27 5.12
N LYS A 10 -2.78 -18.95 4.88
CA LYS A 10 -1.71 -18.10 5.35
C LYS A 10 -2.29 -17.05 6.28
N GLN A 11 -1.91 -17.16 7.54
CA GLN A 11 -2.24 -16.19 8.58
C GLN A 11 -0.97 -15.42 8.92
N LEU A 12 -1.15 -14.13 9.25
CA LEU A 12 -0.06 -13.27 9.64
C LEU A 12 0.50 -13.69 11.00
N ALA A 13 1.80 -13.56 11.17
CA ALA A 13 2.42 -13.73 12.48
C ALA A 13 1.99 -12.59 13.43
N SER A 14 2.01 -12.85 14.75
CA SER A 14 1.59 -11.85 15.76
C SER A 14 2.30 -10.50 15.59
N TYR A 15 3.61 -10.51 15.31
CA TYR A 15 4.39 -9.28 15.14
C TYR A 15 4.01 -8.49 13.88
N GLU A 16 3.52 -9.18 12.83
CA GLU A 16 3.07 -8.54 11.59
C GLU A 16 1.72 -7.86 11.80
N ASN A 17 0.81 -8.53 12.51
CA ASN A 17 -0.45 -7.92 12.95
C ASN A 17 -0.20 -6.71 13.83
N GLU A 18 0.73 -6.81 14.79
CA GLU A 18 1.09 -5.69 15.65
C GLU A 18 1.61 -4.49 14.85
N ASP A 19 2.50 -4.66 13.86
CA ASP A 19 2.97 -3.50 13.08
C ASP A 19 1.88 -2.94 12.14
N LEU A 20 0.99 -3.77 11.60
CA LEU A 20 -0.15 -3.33 10.79
C LEU A 20 -1.14 -2.49 11.61
N GLU A 21 -1.51 -2.97 12.81
CA GLU A 21 -2.49 -2.33 13.69
C GLU A 21 -1.92 -1.17 14.49
N ARG A 22 -0.59 -1.08 14.61
CA ARG A 22 0.06 -0.02 15.39
C ARG A 22 -0.39 1.36 14.93
N ILE A 23 -0.74 2.21 15.88
CA ILE A 23 -1.13 3.60 15.61
C ILE A 23 -0.05 4.30 14.78
N VAL A 24 -0.47 5.03 13.75
CA VAL A 24 0.43 5.88 12.98
C VAL A 24 0.77 7.09 13.85
N THR A 25 2.06 7.35 14.08
CA THR A 25 2.49 8.42 14.97
C THR A 25 2.81 9.70 14.21
N TYR A 26 2.77 10.84 14.90
CA TYR A 26 3.14 12.15 14.35
C TYR A 26 4.53 12.12 13.69
N GLU A 27 5.51 11.48 14.34
CA GLU A 27 6.88 11.41 13.84
C GLU A 27 6.96 10.63 12.52
N LYS A 28 6.13 9.58 12.38
CA LYS A 28 6.05 8.79 11.15
C LYS A 28 5.46 9.64 10.01
N ILE A 29 4.42 10.43 10.28
CA ILE A 29 3.84 11.36 9.31
C ILE A 29 4.86 12.42 8.91
N LYS A 30 5.48 13.08 9.89
CA LYS A 30 6.52 14.10 9.65
C LYS A 30 7.65 13.56 8.80
N ARG A 31 8.15 12.36 9.11
CA ARG A 31 9.18 11.69 8.32
C ARG A 31 8.75 11.50 6.87
N VAL A 32 7.55 10.97 6.63
CA VAL A 32 7.05 10.76 5.26
C VAL A 32 6.88 12.07 4.49
N VAL A 33 6.43 13.14 5.12
CA VAL A 33 6.31 14.47 4.50
C VAL A 33 7.68 15.06 4.13
N TRP A 34 8.71 14.80 4.94
CA TRP A 34 10.09 15.25 4.68
C TRP A 34 10.81 14.41 3.64
N ASP A 35 10.64 13.08 3.67
CA ASP A 35 11.27 12.15 2.74
C ASP A 35 10.68 12.22 1.33
N TYR A 36 9.52 12.87 1.15
CA TYR A 36 8.86 12.98 -0.14
C TYR A 36 9.56 13.97 -1.09
N GLY A 37 9.94 13.48 -2.27
CA GLY A 37 10.49 14.32 -3.33
C GLY A 37 9.50 15.40 -3.81
N SER A 38 9.99 16.63 -3.99
CA SER A 38 9.18 17.82 -4.35
C SER A 38 8.40 17.68 -5.67
N LYS A 39 8.80 16.77 -6.55
CA LYS A 39 8.25 16.58 -7.91
C LYS A 39 7.08 15.61 -7.99
N LYS A 40 6.46 15.24 -6.86
CA LYS A 40 5.28 14.37 -6.84
C LYS A 40 4.03 15.19 -7.14
N SER A 41 3.15 14.65 -7.98
CA SER A 41 1.91 15.30 -8.38
C SER A 41 1.04 15.69 -7.18
N SER A 42 0.41 16.86 -7.25
CA SER A 42 -0.56 17.34 -6.28
C SER A 42 -1.75 16.38 -6.15
N GLY A 43 -2.47 16.47 -5.03
CA GLY A 43 -3.72 15.73 -4.90
C GLY A 43 -4.86 16.40 -5.66
N PRO A 44 -6.07 15.85 -5.55
CA PRO A 44 -7.28 16.54 -6.00
C PRO A 44 -7.48 17.90 -5.30
N ASP A 45 -6.76 18.13 -4.20
CA ASP A 45 -6.65 19.39 -3.46
C ASP A 45 -5.67 20.41 -4.06
N GLY A 46 -4.87 20.05 -5.07
CA GLY A 46 -3.92 20.95 -5.71
C GLY A 46 -2.61 21.21 -4.94
N PHE A 47 -2.46 20.73 -3.70
CA PHE A 47 -1.27 20.98 -2.89
C PHE A 47 -0.18 19.91 -3.06
N THR A 48 1.08 20.34 -3.14
CA THR A 48 2.28 19.49 -3.21
C THR A 48 2.92 19.31 -1.84
N PHE A 49 3.79 18.31 -1.66
CA PHE A 49 4.53 18.11 -0.39
C PHE A 49 5.38 19.33 0.03
N GLU A 50 5.77 20.17 -0.93
CA GLU A 50 6.48 21.41 -0.65
C GLU A 50 5.62 22.43 0.12
N PHE A 51 4.34 22.56 -0.25
CA PHE A 51 3.38 23.37 0.51
C PHE A 51 3.31 22.92 1.97
N TYR A 52 3.15 21.62 2.21
CA TYR A 52 3.02 21.10 3.56
C TYR A 52 4.29 21.23 4.40
N ARG A 53 5.48 21.10 3.79
CA ARG A 53 6.74 21.42 4.47
C ARG A 53 6.85 22.90 4.82
N ARG A 54 6.44 23.77 3.90
CA ARG A 54 6.50 25.23 4.07
C ARG A 54 5.58 25.70 5.21
N TYR A 55 4.39 25.14 5.31
CA TYR A 55 3.37 25.51 6.29
C TYR A 55 3.25 24.53 7.46
N TRP A 56 4.26 23.67 7.67
CA TRP A 56 4.20 22.59 8.65
C TRP A 56 3.85 23.06 10.06
N LYS A 57 4.37 24.22 10.51
CA LYS A 57 4.08 24.78 11.84
C LYS A 57 2.62 25.17 12.09
N LEU A 58 1.82 25.29 11.03
CA LEU A 58 0.39 25.54 11.12
C LEU A 58 -0.38 24.21 11.08
N ILE A 59 0.09 23.29 10.25
CA ILE A 59 -0.54 21.98 10.05
C ILE A 59 -0.24 21.03 11.21
N ASP A 60 0.95 21.11 11.82
CA ASP A 60 1.37 20.21 12.87
C ASP A 60 0.54 20.33 14.14
N GLN A 61 0.04 21.53 14.45
CA GLN A 61 -0.94 21.75 15.52
C GLN A 61 -2.21 20.93 15.30
N ASP A 62 -2.72 20.88 14.07
CA ASP A 62 -3.91 20.08 13.73
C ASP A 62 -3.62 18.57 13.66
N VAL A 63 -2.39 18.18 13.31
CA VAL A 63 -1.96 16.77 13.23
C VAL A 63 -1.70 16.21 14.64
N ASP A 64 -1.15 17.02 15.55
CA ASP A 64 -0.84 16.63 16.93
C ASP A 64 -2.09 16.66 17.83
N ALA A 65 -2.94 17.68 17.68
CA ALA A 65 -4.17 17.82 18.46
C ALA A 65 -5.23 16.75 18.15
N LYS A 66 -5.15 16.12 16.98
CA LYS A 66 -6.06 15.06 16.55
C LYS A 66 -5.24 13.79 16.36
N VAL A 67 -5.04 13.05 17.45
CA VAL A 67 -4.58 11.66 17.35
C VAL A 67 -5.46 10.94 16.33
N ILE A 68 -4.86 10.13 15.46
CA ILE A 68 -5.42 9.66 14.19
C ILE A 68 -6.78 8.94 14.28
N LYS A 69 -7.18 8.55 15.49
CA LYS A 69 -8.44 7.90 15.82
C LYS A 69 -9.69 8.73 15.54
N ASP A 70 -9.60 10.07 15.60
CA ASP A 70 -10.76 10.96 15.46
C ASP A 70 -10.85 11.68 14.11
N PHE A 71 -10.00 11.33 13.14
CA PHE A 71 -10.05 12.00 11.84
C PHE A 71 -11.25 11.57 11.00
N ARG A 72 -12.19 12.50 10.78
CA ARG A 72 -13.16 12.39 9.70
C ARG A 72 -12.49 12.75 8.37
N PRO A 73 -12.77 12.03 7.27
CA PRO A 73 -12.12 12.20 5.95
C PRO A 73 -12.19 13.62 5.34
N ILE A 74 -13.01 14.51 5.90
CA ILE A 74 -13.39 15.79 5.29
C ILE A 74 -12.51 16.94 5.81
N SER A 75 -11.88 16.82 6.98
CA SER A 75 -11.20 17.95 7.64
C SER A 75 -9.68 18.00 7.45
N LEU A 76 -9.07 17.07 6.71
CA LEU A 76 -7.62 17.05 6.55
C LEU A 76 -7.24 17.07 5.06
N ILE A 77 -6.66 18.21 4.70
CA ILE A 77 -6.08 18.55 3.41
C ILE A 77 -5.24 17.36 2.92
N GLY A 78 -5.43 16.93 1.67
CA GLY A 78 -5.23 15.57 1.19
C GLY A 78 -3.82 14.97 1.35
N SER A 79 -2.78 15.73 1.70
CA SER A 79 -1.43 15.16 1.86
C SER A 79 -1.18 14.42 3.17
N VAL A 80 -1.79 14.80 4.29
CA VAL A 80 -1.58 14.05 5.54
C VAL A 80 -2.26 12.69 5.40
N TYR A 81 -3.47 12.68 4.82
CA TYR A 81 -4.12 11.44 4.41
C TYR A 81 -3.24 10.61 3.45
N LYS A 82 -2.67 11.22 2.40
CA LYS A 82 -1.70 10.53 1.52
C LYS A 82 -0.50 9.97 2.29
N SER A 83 0.00 10.68 3.29
CA SER A 83 1.11 10.25 4.14
C SER A 83 0.71 9.03 4.98
N VAL A 84 -0.49 9.06 5.58
CA VAL A 84 -1.05 7.93 6.32
C VAL A 84 -1.27 6.72 5.40
N VAL A 85 -1.90 6.90 4.24
CA VAL A 85 -2.11 5.83 3.25
C VAL A 85 -0.77 5.24 2.80
N LYS A 86 0.26 6.06 2.60
CA LYS A 86 1.59 5.57 2.25
C LYS A 86 2.23 4.76 3.38
N ILE A 87 2.09 5.19 4.63
CA ILE A 87 2.57 4.44 5.80
C ILE A 87 1.88 3.09 5.87
N LEU A 88 0.55 3.06 5.71
CA LEU A 88 -0.23 1.83 5.70
C LEU A 88 0.15 0.92 4.52
N ALA A 89 0.30 1.47 3.31
CA ALA A 89 0.72 0.71 2.14
C ALA A 89 2.13 0.12 2.29
N ASN A 90 3.06 0.85 2.94
CA ASN A 90 4.40 0.34 3.21
C ASN A 90 4.37 -0.81 4.23
N ARG A 91 3.51 -0.74 5.26
CA ARG A 91 3.33 -1.85 6.22
C ARG A 91 2.69 -3.06 5.54
N LEU A 92 1.63 -2.82 4.77
CA LEU A 92 0.95 -3.85 3.99
C LEU A 92 1.91 -4.54 3.01
N SER A 93 2.81 -3.78 2.38
CA SER A 93 3.80 -4.33 1.45
C SER A 93 4.73 -5.37 2.06
N LEU A 94 4.91 -5.40 3.38
CA LEU A 94 5.74 -6.41 4.05
C LEU A 94 5.05 -7.77 4.07
N VAL A 95 3.73 -7.77 4.22
CA VAL A 95 2.93 -9.00 4.41
C VAL A 95 2.23 -9.48 3.13
N ILE A 96 2.04 -8.56 2.17
CA ILE A 96 1.26 -8.82 0.96
C ILE A 96 1.87 -9.95 0.12
N SER A 97 3.20 -10.06 0.10
CA SER A 97 3.91 -11.09 -0.66
C SER A 97 3.60 -12.51 -0.17
N ASP A 98 3.35 -12.64 1.13
CA ASP A 98 3.03 -13.92 1.75
C ASP A 98 1.55 -14.23 1.59
N LEU A 99 0.66 -13.25 1.76
CA LEU A 99 -0.79 -13.43 1.64
C LEU A 99 -1.26 -13.72 0.20
N ILE A 100 -0.55 -13.21 -0.81
CA ILE A 100 -0.97 -13.34 -2.20
C ILE A 100 -0.43 -14.64 -2.85
N SER A 101 -1.23 -15.22 -3.74
CA SER A 101 -0.81 -16.30 -4.64
C SER A 101 0.45 -15.97 -5.46
N HIS A 102 1.24 -17.00 -5.77
CA HIS A 102 2.41 -16.90 -6.64
C HIS A 102 2.09 -16.42 -8.07
N VAL A 103 0.81 -16.50 -8.49
CA VAL A 103 0.38 -16.12 -9.84
C VAL A 103 0.11 -14.61 -9.98
N GLN A 104 -0.02 -13.86 -8.88
CA GLN A 104 -0.23 -12.41 -8.96
C GLN A 104 1.10 -11.70 -9.27
N SER A 105 1.22 -11.18 -10.48
CA SER A 105 2.45 -10.55 -10.97
C SER A 105 2.53 -9.04 -10.71
N ALA A 106 1.40 -8.35 -10.55
CA ALA A 106 1.34 -6.89 -10.39
C ALA A 106 1.22 -6.46 -8.92
N PHE A 107 1.77 -5.28 -8.60
CA PHE A 107 1.68 -4.61 -7.29
C PHE A 107 2.27 -5.39 -6.11
N VAL A 108 3.19 -6.32 -6.37
CA VAL A 108 3.99 -7.03 -5.35
C VAL A 108 5.45 -6.65 -5.53
N ALA A 109 6.15 -6.38 -4.43
CA ALA A 109 7.58 -6.07 -4.48
C ALA A 109 8.36 -7.21 -5.16
N ASN A 110 9.35 -6.86 -5.98
CA ASN A 110 10.19 -7.79 -6.74
C ASN A 110 9.46 -8.67 -7.77
N ARG A 111 8.21 -8.36 -8.12
CA ARG A 111 7.50 -8.96 -9.28
C ARG A 111 7.31 -7.91 -10.37
N GLN A 112 7.44 -8.32 -11.62
CA GLN A 112 7.21 -7.44 -12.76
C GLN A 112 5.81 -7.67 -13.31
N ILE A 113 5.16 -6.58 -13.77
CA ILE A 113 3.85 -6.69 -14.41
C ILE A 113 3.86 -7.62 -15.63
N LEU A 114 5.04 -7.79 -16.26
CA LEU A 114 5.28 -8.64 -17.40
C LEU A 114 5.34 -10.14 -17.06
N ASP A 115 5.52 -10.51 -15.79
CA ASP A 115 5.60 -11.92 -15.38
C ASP A 115 4.28 -12.66 -15.64
N GLY A 116 3.14 -11.98 -15.49
CA GLY A 116 1.81 -12.55 -15.72
C GLY A 116 1.59 -12.95 -17.19
N PRO A 117 1.72 -12.01 -18.14
CA PRO A 117 1.68 -12.32 -19.57
C PRO A 117 2.69 -13.39 -20.00
N PHE A 118 3.89 -13.39 -19.41
CA PHE A 118 4.93 -14.39 -19.72
C PHE A 118 4.51 -15.80 -19.30
N ILE A 119 4.00 -16.00 -18.08
CA ILE A 119 3.50 -17.29 -17.59
C ILE A 119 2.37 -17.81 -18.50
N LEU A 120 1.45 -16.93 -18.90
CA LEU A 120 0.36 -17.29 -19.80
C LEU A 120 0.88 -17.75 -21.18
N MET A 121 1.87 -17.04 -21.73
CA MET A 121 2.50 -17.38 -23.00
C MET A 121 3.20 -18.75 -22.94
N SER A 122 3.97 -19.01 -21.87
CA SER A 122 4.65 -20.31 -21.68
C SER A 122 3.65 -21.48 -21.61
N LEU A 123 2.52 -21.31 -20.91
CA LEU A 123 1.45 -22.31 -20.84
C LEU A 123 0.79 -22.55 -22.20
N PHE A 124 0.49 -21.48 -22.95
CA PHE A 124 -0.13 -21.57 -24.27
C PHE A 124 0.73 -22.34 -25.28
N LEU A 125 2.03 -22.04 -25.35
CA LEU A 125 2.98 -22.76 -26.20
C LEU A 125 3.13 -24.23 -25.78
N GLY A 126 3.18 -24.50 -24.47
CA GLY A 126 3.23 -25.86 -23.94
C GLY A 126 2.01 -26.70 -24.32
N LEU A 127 0.81 -26.12 -24.32
CA LEU A 127 -0.43 -26.80 -24.74
C LEU A 127 -0.46 -27.05 -26.25
N ASN A 128 -0.02 -26.09 -27.07
CA ASN A 128 0.04 -26.25 -28.54
C ASN A 128 1.07 -27.31 -28.96
N SER A 129 2.22 -27.38 -28.29
CA SER A 129 3.23 -28.41 -28.56
C SER A 129 2.77 -29.82 -28.20
N ARG A 130 1.90 -29.97 -27.18
CA ARG A 130 1.27 -31.26 -26.83
C ARG A 130 0.15 -31.64 -27.78
N ARG A 131 -0.59 -30.67 -28.31
CA ARG A 131 -1.62 -30.90 -29.35
C ARG A 131 -1.06 -31.36 -30.69
N SER A 132 0.18 -30.97 -31.05
CA SER A 132 0.79 -31.42 -32.32
C SER A 132 1.46 -32.81 -32.24
N LYS A 133 1.45 -33.45 -31.06
CA LYS A 133 2.02 -34.79 -30.82
C LYS A 133 0.95 -35.86 -30.52
N LEU A 134 -0.33 -35.49 -30.59
CA LEU A 134 -1.49 -36.38 -30.62
C LEU A 134 -2.06 -36.37 -32.04
#